data_AF-A0A2H9MXV2-F1
#
_entry.id   AF-A0A2H9MXV2-F1
#
_cell.length_a   1.000
_cell.length_b   1.000
_cell.length_c   1.000
_cell.angle_alpha   90.00
_cell.angle_beta   90.00
_cell.angle_gamma   90.00
#
_symmetry.space_group_name_H-M   'P 1'
#
loop_
_entity.id
_entity.type
_entity.pdbx_description
1 polymer ?
#
loop_
_entity_poly.entity_id
_entity_poly.type
_entity_poly.pdbx_seq_one_letter_code
_entity_poly.pdbx_strand_id
1 'polypeptide(L)'
;MKTIIIIGIIIVGFFGAVAVFASISPSTWQDNRTTFQGDTKLDENKEKINCLSKGGLWTGNSCSVPDFDAPKVIECTGNCITEAVTKIVDGDTIYTANYKIRLSLTNTPEKDELGFQEATLFTAMHCPSGSMITVDQDDLQPFDVYGRILGKVYCEGGVINEILLSNGHANILTQYCDKSEFSGESWAQSYGCKPVSVEPPKTDVSKVISTEVPKDCDSSYPDVCIPPYPPDLNCGDISYKNFRVVGNDPHRFDGDKDGIGCEK
;
A
#
# COMPACT_ATOMS: atom_id res chain seq x y z
N MET A 1 59.98 60.04 -35.64
CA MET A 1 59.39 61.04 -36.54
C MET A 1 57.92 60.72 -36.73
N LYS A 2 57.06 61.73 -36.53
CA LYS A 2 55.59 61.69 -36.66
C LYS A 2 55.16 61.86 -38.12
N THR A 3 54.08 61.21 -38.55
CA THR A 3 53.00 61.75 -39.42
C THR A 3 51.89 60.68 -39.50
N ILE A 4 50.75 60.79 -38.81
CA ILE A 4 49.53 61.60 -39.05
C ILE A 4 48.81 61.30 -40.39
N ILE A 5 47.75 60.50 -40.26
CA ILE A 5 46.36 60.64 -40.74
C ILE A 5 46.11 61.23 -42.15
N ILE A 6 45.44 60.45 -43.01
CA ILE A 6 44.53 60.97 -44.05
C ILE A 6 43.19 60.24 -43.91
N ILE A 7 42.15 61.03 -43.61
CA ILE A 7 40.74 60.69 -43.68
C ILE A 7 40.28 60.90 -45.12
N GLY A 8 39.55 59.94 -45.68
CA GLY A 8 38.90 60.06 -46.99
C GLY A 8 37.66 59.17 -47.06
N ILE A 9 36.51 59.73 -46.68
CA ILE A 9 35.17 59.15 -46.83
C ILE A 9 34.68 59.44 -48.24
N ILE A 10 34.35 58.43 -49.07
CA ILE A 10 33.34 58.53 -50.15
C ILE A 10 32.59 57.19 -50.32
N ILE A 11 31.42 57.11 -49.66
CA ILE A 11 30.09 56.63 -50.09
C ILE A 11 30.03 55.61 -51.26
N VAL A 12 29.40 54.45 -51.04
CA VAL A 12 28.19 53.92 -51.75
C VAL A 12 27.93 52.49 -51.25
N GLY A 13 26.73 52.21 -50.72
CA GLY A 13 26.26 50.84 -50.57
C GLY A 13 25.46 50.56 -49.30
N PHE A 14 24.24 51.10 -49.25
CA PHE A 14 23.22 50.64 -48.33
C PHE A 14 22.84 49.20 -48.70
N PHE A 15 23.44 48.20 -48.06
CA PHE A 15 22.85 46.87 -47.96
C PHE A 15 22.70 46.54 -46.49
N GLY A 16 21.55 46.92 -45.96
CA GLY A 16 21.04 46.31 -44.74
C GLY A 16 20.95 44.81 -44.98
N ALA A 17 21.92 44.06 -44.43
CA ALA A 17 21.70 42.66 -44.17
C ALA A 17 20.71 42.59 -43.01
N VAL A 18 19.42 42.70 -43.34
CA VAL A 18 18.37 42.14 -42.49
C VAL A 18 18.69 40.66 -42.44
N ALA A 19 19.34 40.22 -41.36
CA ALA A 19 19.37 38.82 -41.01
C ALA A 19 17.92 38.44 -40.73
N VAL A 20 17.22 38.02 -41.78
CA VAL A 20 16.00 37.23 -41.64
C VAL A 20 16.49 35.93 -41.04
N PHE A 21 16.56 35.88 -39.71
CA PHE A 21 16.50 34.62 -39.00
C PHE A 21 15.11 34.07 -39.32
N ALA A 22 15.01 33.33 -40.42
CA ALA A 22 13.90 32.43 -40.62
C ALA A 22 13.84 31.59 -39.34
N SER A 23 12.76 31.74 -38.60
CA SER A 23 12.41 30.89 -37.46
C SER A 23 12.15 29.49 -38.00
N ILE A 24 13.23 28.76 -38.29
CA ILE A 24 13.17 27.36 -38.68
C ILE A 24 12.83 26.60 -37.40
N SER A 25 11.71 25.88 -37.42
CA SER A 25 11.26 25.09 -36.28
C SER A 25 12.31 24.03 -35.93
N PRO A 26 12.54 23.70 -34.64
CA PRO A 26 13.55 22.74 -34.21
C PRO A 26 13.44 21.32 -34.83
N SER A 27 12.33 21.01 -35.50
CA SER A 27 12.02 19.74 -36.16
C SER A 27 12.49 19.61 -37.61
N THR A 28 13.14 20.64 -38.17
CA THR A 28 13.49 20.65 -39.60
C THR A 28 14.94 20.18 -39.78
N TRP A 29 15.16 19.09 -40.52
CA TRP A 29 16.50 18.62 -40.90
C TRP A 29 16.76 18.84 -42.39
N GLN A 30 18.01 19.12 -42.75
CA GLN A 30 18.42 19.49 -44.10
C GLN A 30 19.51 18.52 -44.59
N ASP A 31 19.24 17.81 -45.69
CA ASP A 31 20.25 16.94 -46.31
C ASP A 31 21.17 17.76 -47.22
N ASN A 32 22.43 17.91 -46.82
CA ASN A 32 23.45 18.67 -47.56
C ASN A 32 23.85 18.04 -48.91
N ARG A 33 23.39 16.83 -49.24
CA ARG A 33 23.70 16.19 -50.54
C ARG A 33 22.61 16.35 -51.58
N THR A 34 21.36 16.59 -51.16
CA THR A 34 20.19 16.56 -52.05
C THR A 34 19.38 17.86 -52.03
N THR A 35 19.77 18.84 -51.19
CA THR A 35 19.06 20.12 -51.00
C THR A 35 17.60 19.95 -50.59
N PHE A 36 17.21 18.75 -50.16
CA PHE A 36 15.86 18.43 -49.72
C PHE A 36 15.71 18.81 -48.25
N GLN A 37 14.67 19.59 -47.97
CA GLN A 37 14.34 20.07 -46.64
C GLN A 37 13.00 19.46 -46.27
N GLY A 38 12.97 18.66 -45.21
CA GLY A 38 11.76 17.95 -44.78
C GLY A 38 11.55 18.13 -43.28
N ASP A 39 10.30 18.37 -42.88
CA ASP A 39 9.88 18.20 -41.50
C ASP A 39 9.95 16.71 -41.20
N THR A 40 10.71 16.30 -40.18
CA THR A 40 10.66 14.92 -39.72
C THR A 40 9.27 14.72 -39.12
N LYS A 41 8.38 14.02 -39.84
CA LYS A 41 7.20 13.43 -39.20
C LYS A 41 7.73 12.66 -38.00
N LEU A 42 7.16 12.91 -36.82
CA LEU A 42 7.40 12.13 -35.63
C LEU A 42 7.31 10.67 -36.07
N ASP A 43 8.42 9.95 -35.98
CA ASP A 43 8.49 8.62 -36.54
C ASP A 43 7.42 7.79 -35.86
N GLU A 44 6.49 7.27 -36.65
CA GLU A 44 5.41 6.40 -36.16
C GLU A 44 5.99 5.27 -35.28
N ASN A 45 7.27 4.92 -35.52
CA ASN A 45 8.05 4.02 -34.69
C ASN A 45 8.30 4.53 -33.26
N LYS A 46 8.63 5.81 -33.03
CA LYS A 46 8.84 6.34 -31.68
C LYS A 46 7.54 6.51 -30.91
N GLU A 47 6.45 6.91 -31.56
CA GLU A 47 5.13 6.94 -30.92
C GLU A 47 4.66 5.53 -30.56
N LYS A 48 4.85 4.58 -31.48
CA LYS A 48 4.54 3.16 -31.25
C LYS A 48 5.41 2.55 -30.16
N ILE A 49 6.72 2.82 -30.14
CA ILE A 49 7.63 2.34 -29.09
C ILE A 49 7.21 2.93 -27.74
N ASN A 50 6.93 4.23 -27.67
CA ASN A 50 6.48 4.89 -26.45
C ASN A 50 5.12 4.35 -25.96
N CYS A 51 4.21 4.01 -26.88
CA CYS A 51 2.93 3.38 -26.56
C CYS A 51 3.13 1.97 -25.98
N LEU A 52 3.91 1.14 -26.66
CA LEU A 52 4.16 -0.24 -26.25
C LEU A 52 4.97 -0.30 -24.94
N SER A 53 5.89 0.64 -24.70
CA SER A 53 6.63 0.71 -23.43
C SER A 53 5.74 1.05 -22.24
N LYS A 54 4.58 1.68 -22.47
CA LYS A 54 3.57 1.97 -21.44
C LYS A 54 2.49 0.88 -21.34
N GLY A 55 2.71 -0.28 -21.97
CA GLY A 55 1.74 -1.37 -22.00
C GLY A 55 0.49 -1.09 -22.85
N GLY A 56 0.53 -0.06 -23.70
CA GLY A 56 -0.57 0.30 -24.58
C GLY A 56 -0.71 -0.62 -25.79
N LEU A 57 -1.93 -0.71 -26.31
CA LEU A 57 -2.23 -1.37 -27.58
C LEU A 57 -2.16 -0.34 -28.72
N TRP A 58 -1.42 -0.65 -29.78
CA TRP A 58 -1.29 0.21 -30.96
C TRP A 58 -2.16 -0.29 -32.12
N THR A 59 -3.19 0.47 -32.48
CA THR A 59 -4.10 0.14 -33.60
C THR A 59 -4.34 1.36 -34.49
N GLY A 60 -4.19 1.21 -35.81
CA GLY A 60 -4.54 2.25 -36.78
C GLY A 60 -3.86 3.60 -36.54
N ASN A 61 -2.56 3.60 -36.25
CA ASN A 61 -1.76 4.81 -35.96
C ASN A 61 -2.22 5.58 -34.71
N SER A 62 -2.87 4.89 -33.79
CA SER A 62 -3.29 5.44 -32.49
C SER A 62 -2.88 4.51 -31.36
N CYS A 63 -2.48 5.11 -30.24
CA CYS A 63 -2.18 4.40 -29.01
C CYS A 63 -3.41 4.41 -28.11
N SER A 64 -3.91 3.22 -27.76
CA SER A 64 -4.85 3.04 -26.66
C SER A 64 -4.08 2.42 -25.49
N VAL A 65 -3.69 3.24 -24.53
CA VAL A 65 -3.21 2.73 -23.24
C VAL A 65 -4.46 2.31 -22.47
N PRO A 66 -4.59 1.04 -22.05
CA PRO A 66 -5.67 0.66 -21.15
C PRO A 66 -5.57 1.56 -19.91
N ASP A 67 -6.64 2.31 -19.67
CA ASP A 67 -6.76 3.24 -18.56
C ASP A 67 -6.90 2.43 -17.26
N PHE A 68 -5.77 1.97 -16.75
CA PHE A 68 -5.67 1.39 -15.41
C PHE A 68 -5.60 2.49 -14.33
N ASP A 69 -5.72 3.77 -14.70
CA ASP A 69 -5.69 4.94 -13.80
C ASP A 69 -7.06 5.30 -13.24
N ALA A 70 -7.90 4.30 -12.96
CA ALA A 70 -8.74 4.46 -11.77
C ALA A 70 -7.79 4.28 -10.59
N PRO A 71 -7.51 5.30 -9.75
CA PRO A 71 -6.71 5.11 -8.56
C PRO A 71 -7.35 3.96 -7.79
N LYS A 72 -6.65 2.82 -7.73
CA LYS A 72 -7.06 1.68 -6.91
C LYS A 72 -7.29 2.28 -5.53
N VAL A 73 -8.56 2.32 -5.09
CA VAL A 73 -8.90 2.86 -3.78
C VAL A 73 -8.05 2.09 -2.79
N ILE A 74 -7.08 2.77 -2.18
CA ILE A 74 -6.22 2.18 -1.18
C ILE A 74 -7.11 2.04 0.05
N GLU A 75 -7.75 0.88 0.17
CA GLU A 75 -8.50 0.49 1.36
C GLU A 75 -7.47 0.14 2.44
N CYS A 76 -7.14 1.16 3.23
CA CYS A 76 -6.40 0.99 4.46
C CYS A 76 -7.42 0.83 5.60
N THR A 77 -7.29 -0.26 6.36
CA THR A 77 -8.29 -0.70 7.34
C THR A 77 -7.66 -0.58 8.72
N GLY A 78 -7.49 0.65 9.22
CA GLY A 78 -6.82 0.88 10.50
C GLY A 78 -6.06 2.20 10.54
N ASN A 79 -4.88 2.18 11.16
CA ASN A 79 -4.00 3.34 11.22
C ASN A 79 -3.13 3.48 9.96
N CYS A 80 -3.48 4.44 9.12
CA CYS A 80 -2.85 4.69 7.82
C CYS A 80 -1.85 5.83 7.88
N ILE A 81 -0.64 5.59 7.40
CA ILE A 81 0.43 6.60 7.32
C ILE A 81 0.80 6.79 5.86
N THR A 82 0.75 8.02 5.37
CA THR A 82 1.18 8.37 4.00
C THR A 82 2.37 9.30 4.04
N GLU A 83 3.54 8.81 3.65
CA GLU A 83 4.81 9.56 3.71
C GLU A 83 5.73 9.23 2.54
N ALA A 84 6.71 10.12 2.29
CA ALA A 84 7.74 9.91 1.30
C ALA A 84 8.84 8.95 1.80
N VAL A 85 9.26 8.02 0.95
CA VAL A 85 10.39 7.12 1.21
C VAL A 85 11.68 7.93 1.28
N THR A 86 12.44 7.79 2.37
CA THR A 86 13.76 8.42 2.52
C THR A 86 14.88 7.43 2.21
N LYS A 87 14.70 6.16 2.57
CA LYS A 87 15.72 5.12 2.39
C LYS A 87 15.11 3.72 2.38
N ILE A 88 15.58 2.88 1.46
CA ILE A 88 15.41 1.42 1.51
C ILE A 88 16.63 0.83 2.22
N VAL A 89 16.40 0.10 3.31
CA VAL A 89 17.48 -0.49 4.12
C VAL A 89 17.85 -1.87 3.61
N ASP A 90 16.82 -2.67 3.36
CA ASP A 90 16.84 -4.02 2.82
C ASP A 90 15.51 -4.27 2.08
N GLY A 91 15.23 -5.52 1.70
CA GLY A 91 14.03 -5.84 0.95
C GLY A 91 12.72 -5.61 1.73
N ASP A 92 12.72 -5.68 3.06
CA ASP A 92 11.51 -5.59 3.90
C ASP A 92 11.50 -4.44 4.92
N THR A 93 12.50 -3.56 4.87
CA THR A 93 12.65 -2.42 5.77
C THR A 93 12.76 -1.11 4.98
N ILE A 94 11.78 -0.23 5.19
CA ILE A 94 11.65 1.08 4.54
C ILE A 94 11.68 2.17 5.61
N TYR A 95 12.48 3.22 5.39
CA TYR A 95 12.49 4.40 6.24
C TYR A 95 11.78 5.56 5.55
N THR A 96 11.01 6.31 6.32
CA THR A 96 10.43 7.60 5.93
C THR A 96 11.07 8.72 6.74
N ALA A 97 10.49 9.91 6.75
CA ALA A 97 11.00 11.03 7.54
C ALA A 97 10.83 10.76 9.04
N ASN A 98 9.69 10.16 9.44
CA ASN A 98 9.31 10.01 10.84
C ASN A 98 9.37 8.57 11.33
N TYR A 99 9.33 7.58 10.43
CA TYR A 99 9.12 6.19 10.80
C TYR A 99 10.15 5.25 10.18
N LYS A 100 10.36 4.15 10.91
CA LYS A 100 11.01 2.95 10.40
C LYS A 100 9.91 1.91 10.23
N ILE A 101 9.76 1.38 9.02
CA ILE A 101 8.68 0.47 8.66
C ILE A 101 9.30 -0.88 8.35
N ARG A 102 8.74 -1.93 8.92
CA ARG A 102 9.05 -3.33 8.65
C ARG A 102 7.81 -3.97 8.02
N LEU A 103 7.98 -4.59 6.86
CA LEU A 103 6.85 -5.19 6.14
C LEU A 103 6.25 -6.34 6.96
N SER A 104 4.96 -6.26 7.31
CA SER A 104 4.30 -7.33 8.05
C SER A 104 4.28 -8.63 7.23
N LEU A 105 4.44 -9.76 7.93
CA LEU A 105 4.49 -11.13 7.40
C LEU A 105 5.54 -11.43 6.33
N THR A 106 6.38 -10.48 5.92
CA THR A 106 7.28 -10.63 4.78
C THR A 106 8.73 -10.66 5.26
N ASN A 107 9.54 -11.64 4.85
CA ASN A 107 10.94 -11.73 5.26
C ASN A 107 11.86 -11.90 4.06
N THR A 108 12.69 -10.90 3.82
CA THR A 108 13.70 -10.89 2.77
C THR A 108 15.05 -11.38 3.31
N PRO A 109 15.98 -11.83 2.45
CA PRO A 109 17.32 -12.20 2.89
C PRO A 109 18.02 -11.03 3.59
N GLU A 110 18.73 -11.32 4.68
CA GLU A 110 19.48 -10.32 5.45
C GLU A 110 20.82 -9.98 4.77
N LYS A 111 21.53 -8.93 5.24
CA LYS A 111 22.74 -8.38 4.58
C LYS A 111 23.82 -9.40 4.19
N ASP A 112 23.99 -10.45 4.99
CA ASP A 112 25.02 -11.46 4.79
C ASP A 112 24.48 -12.72 4.07
N GLU A 113 23.24 -12.68 3.58
CA GLU A 113 22.56 -13.78 2.90
C GLU A 113 22.49 -13.58 1.38
N LEU A 114 22.40 -14.69 0.65
CA LEU A 114 22.24 -14.66 -0.81
C LEU A 114 20.84 -14.14 -1.17
N GLY A 115 20.77 -13.17 -2.09
CA GLY A 115 19.52 -12.54 -2.50
C GLY A 115 19.24 -11.18 -1.83
N PHE A 116 20.06 -10.76 -0.87
CA PHE A 116 19.90 -9.47 -0.18
C PHE A 116 19.86 -8.29 -1.15
N GLN A 117 20.84 -8.21 -2.04
CA GLN A 117 20.99 -7.08 -2.94
C GLN A 117 19.86 -7.04 -3.96
N GLU A 118 19.45 -8.20 -4.45
CA GLU A 118 18.34 -8.38 -5.37
C GLU A 118 17.01 -7.92 -4.73
N ALA A 119 16.70 -8.40 -3.52
CA ALA A 119 15.49 -8.02 -2.80
C ALA A 119 15.47 -6.51 -2.47
N THR A 120 16.61 -5.95 -2.03
CA THR A 120 16.75 -4.52 -1.73
C THR A 120 16.50 -3.65 -2.97
N LEU A 121 17.11 -4.01 -4.11
CA LEU A 121 16.92 -3.28 -5.37
C LEU A 121 15.48 -3.42 -5.89
N PHE A 122 14.88 -4.59 -5.71
CA PHE A 122 13.49 -4.84 -6.09
C PHE A 122 12.54 -3.92 -5.32
N THR A 123 12.70 -3.82 -4.00
CA THR A 123 11.94 -2.87 -3.18
C THR A 123 12.21 -1.42 -3.59
N ALA A 124 13.45 -1.05 -3.89
CA ALA A 124 13.78 0.29 -4.37
C ALA A 124 13.19 0.63 -5.75
N MET A 125 12.94 -0.37 -6.59
CA MET A 125 12.30 -0.19 -7.90
C MET A 125 10.80 0.08 -7.76
N HIS A 126 10.13 -0.58 -6.81
CA HIS A 126 8.69 -0.41 -6.57
C HIS A 126 8.36 0.76 -5.63
N CYS A 127 9.25 1.04 -4.67
CA CYS A 127 9.12 2.10 -3.67
C CYS A 127 10.34 3.05 -3.76
N PRO A 128 10.56 3.76 -4.89
CA PRO A 128 11.76 4.56 -5.08
C PRO A 128 11.87 5.70 -4.06
N SER A 129 13.09 6.04 -3.65
CA SER A 129 13.30 7.16 -2.73
C SER A 129 12.66 8.45 -3.26
N GLY A 130 11.88 9.12 -2.41
CA GLY A 130 11.09 10.30 -2.75
C GLY A 130 9.66 9.99 -3.24
N SER A 131 9.32 8.74 -3.53
CA SER A 131 7.93 8.34 -3.81
C SER A 131 7.08 8.34 -2.54
N MET A 132 5.79 8.62 -2.70
CA MET A 132 4.82 8.51 -1.61
C MET A 132 4.37 7.07 -1.48
N ILE A 133 4.44 6.54 -0.26
CA ILE A 133 3.89 5.23 0.09
C ILE A 133 2.76 5.40 1.09
N THR A 134 1.82 4.46 1.09
CA THR A 134 0.81 4.34 2.15
C THR A 134 1.10 3.10 2.96
N VAL A 135 1.18 3.22 4.27
CA VAL A 135 1.39 2.14 5.22
C VAL A 135 0.09 1.91 5.96
N ASP A 136 -0.46 0.70 5.84
CA ASP A 136 -1.53 0.17 6.68
C ASP A 136 -0.85 -0.55 7.85
N GLN A 137 -0.86 0.09 9.03
CA GLN A 137 -0.22 -0.46 10.23
C GLN A 137 -1.00 -1.70 10.69
N ASP A 138 -0.27 -2.73 11.13
CA ASP A 138 -0.87 -3.95 11.70
C ASP A 138 -1.54 -3.62 13.04
N ASP A 139 -2.86 -3.48 13.09
CA ASP A 139 -3.60 -3.07 14.29
C ASP A 139 -3.43 -4.05 15.46
N LEU A 140 -3.18 -5.33 15.17
CA LEU A 140 -2.96 -6.38 16.16
C LEU A 140 -1.48 -6.50 16.58
N GLN A 141 -0.55 -5.98 15.78
CA GLN A 141 0.88 -5.97 16.05
C GLN A 141 1.54 -4.68 15.56
N PRO A 142 1.23 -3.51 16.16
CA PRO A 142 1.58 -2.22 15.56
C PRO A 142 3.08 -1.95 15.46
N PHE A 143 3.88 -2.60 16.33
CA PHE A 143 5.33 -2.45 16.38
C PHE A 143 6.03 -3.78 16.62
N ASP A 144 7.27 -3.88 16.11
CA ASP A 144 8.18 -4.94 16.50
C ASP A 144 8.99 -4.61 17.77
N VAL A 145 9.86 -5.54 18.18
CA VAL A 145 10.72 -5.39 19.36
C VAL A 145 11.74 -4.25 19.26
N TYR A 146 11.96 -3.71 18.05
CA TYR A 146 12.88 -2.61 17.77
C TYR A 146 12.16 -1.26 17.60
N GLY A 147 10.84 -1.24 17.81
CA GLY A 147 10.01 -0.04 17.66
C GLY A 147 9.79 0.38 16.20
N ARG A 148 9.99 -0.53 15.23
CA ARG A 148 9.59 -0.29 13.84
C ARG A 148 8.10 -0.54 13.71
N ILE A 149 7.42 0.25 12.89
CA ILE A 149 6.02 0.01 12.52
C ILE A 149 5.99 -1.29 11.72
N LEU A 150 5.14 -2.23 12.12
CA LEU A 150 4.79 -3.38 11.29
C LEU A 150 3.58 -3.01 10.45
N GLY A 151 3.65 -3.24 9.14
CA GLY A 151 2.55 -2.86 8.27
C GLY A 151 2.60 -3.44 6.87
N LYS A 152 1.46 -3.37 6.19
CA LYS A 152 1.29 -3.63 4.77
C LYS A 152 1.52 -2.33 4.02
N VAL A 153 2.45 -2.32 3.07
CA VAL A 153 2.89 -1.09 2.39
C VAL A 153 2.43 -1.08 0.94
N TYR A 154 1.74 -0.01 0.56
CA TYR A 154 1.33 0.30 -0.79
C TYR A 154 2.37 1.21 -1.44
N CYS A 155 2.99 0.73 -2.51
CA CYS A 155 3.90 1.49 -3.36
C CYS A 155 3.33 1.61 -4.79
N GLU A 156 4.12 2.22 -5.69
CA GLU A 156 3.76 2.28 -7.10
C GLU A 156 3.70 0.87 -7.68
N GLY A 157 2.50 0.46 -8.12
CA GLY A 157 2.25 -0.89 -8.67
C GLY A 157 1.67 -1.92 -7.70
N GLY A 158 1.42 -1.59 -6.42
CA GLY A 158 0.65 -2.44 -5.51
C GLY A 158 1.23 -2.60 -4.11
N VAL A 159 0.92 -3.73 -3.47
CA VAL A 159 1.35 -4.05 -2.11
C VAL A 159 2.72 -4.72 -2.16
N ILE A 160 3.77 -4.03 -1.69
CA ILE A 160 5.14 -4.55 -1.80
C ILE A 160 5.36 -5.86 -1.02
N ASN A 161 4.61 -6.07 0.08
CA ASN A 161 4.60 -7.34 0.82
C ASN A 161 4.28 -8.53 -0.10
N GLU A 162 3.21 -8.42 -0.88
CA GLU A 162 2.78 -9.45 -1.85
C GLU A 162 3.78 -9.58 -3.00
N ILE A 163 4.21 -8.47 -3.59
CA ILE A 163 5.04 -8.47 -4.80
C ILE A 163 6.41 -9.12 -4.51
N LEU A 164 6.98 -8.91 -3.32
CA LEU A 164 8.22 -9.58 -2.92
C LEU A 164 8.06 -11.09 -2.80
N LEU A 165 6.96 -11.56 -2.21
CA LEU A 165 6.64 -12.99 -2.09
C LEU A 165 6.41 -13.62 -3.47
N SER A 166 5.65 -12.94 -4.34
CA SER A 166 5.31 -13.46 -5.66
C SER A 166 6.48 -13.55 -6.63
N ASN A 167 7.52 -12.76 -6.41
CA ASN A 167 8.74 -12.79 -7.22
C ASN A 167 9.89 -13.56 -6.56
N GLY A 168 9.63 -14.25 -5.43
CA GLY A 168 10.63 -15.08 -4.76
C GLY A 168 11.75 -14.28 -4.09
N HIS A 169 11.51 -13.01 -3.78
CA HIS A 169 12.45 -12.13 -3.06
C HIS A 169 12.23 -12.17 -1.55
N ALA A 170 11.12 -12.74 -1.08
CA ALA A 170 10.80 -12.92 0.32
C ALA A 170 10.18 -14.28 0.61
N ASN A 171 10.22 -14.67 1.88
CA ASN A 171 9.47 -15.77 2.47
C ASN A 171 8.41 -15.22 3.43
N ILE A 172 7.27 -15.91 3.55
CA ILE A 172 6.24 -15.54 4.52
C ILE A 172 6.69 -15.91 5.95
N LEU A 173 6.45 -15.02 6.91
CA LEU A 173 6.70 -15.26 8.33
C LEU A 173 5.51 -15.97 8.98
N THR A 174 5.41 -17.27 8.74
CA THR A 174 4.27 -18.09 9.24
C THR A 174 4.04 -17.99 10.74
N GLN A 175 5.11 -17.79 11.52
CA GLN A 175 5.07 -17.61 12.98
C GLN A 175 4.27 -16.39 13.47
N TYR A 176 3.97 -15.43 12.59
CA TYR A 176 3.17 -14.24 12.91
C TYR A 176 1.77 -14.29 12.31
N CYS A 177 1.40 -15.35 11.58
CA CYS A 177 0.08 -15.45 10.94
C CYS A 177 -1.08 -15.54 11.97
N ASP A 178 -0.84 -16.03 13.18
CA ASP A 178 -1.88 -16.12 14.21
C ASP A 178 -2.15 -14.77 14.89
N LYS A 179 -1.31 -13.77 14.63
CA LYS A 179 -1.35 -12.46 15.29
C LYS A 179 -1.62 -11.33 14.32
N SER A 180 -1.07 -11.38 13.11
CA SER A 180 -1.19 -10.30 12.14
C SER A 180 -2.58 -10.28 11.55
N GLU A 181 -3.18 -9.11 11.44
CA GLU A 181 -4.48 -8.95 10.78
C GLU A 181 -4.42 -9.29 9.28
N PHE A 182 -3.26 -9.12 8.64
CA PHE A 182 -3.06 -9.36 7.22
C PHE A 182 -3.01 -10.85 6.84
N SER A 183 -3.01 -11.74 7.82
CA SER A 183 -2.95 -13.20 7.62
C SER A 183 -4.18 -13.74 6.90
N GLY A 184 -5.29 -13.00 6.96
CA GLY A 184 -6.53 -13.28 6.23
C GLY A 184 -6.49 -12.89 4.76
N GLU A 185 -5.48 -12.17 4.29
CA GLU A 185 -5.41 -11.70 2.91
C GLU A 185 -4.99 -12.81 1.94
N SER A 186 -5.46 -12.70 0.69
CA SER A 186 -5.26 -13.72 -0.34
C SER A 186 -3.77 -13.98 -0.63
N TRP A 187 -2.92 -12.95 -0.61
CA TRP A 187 -1.48 -13.11 -0.78
C TRP A 187 -0.87 -13.87 0.41
N ALA A 188 -1.17 -13.47 1.65
CA ALA A 188 -0.62 -14.12 2.83
C ALA A 188 -1.02 -15.61 2.87
N GLN A 189 -2.27 -15.90 2.49
CA GLN A 189 -2.78 -17.26 2.41
C GLN A 189 -2.08 -18.10 1.33
N SER A 190 -1.80 -17.51 0.18
CA SER A 190 -1.13 -18.19 -0.95
C SER A 190 0.30 -18.62 -0.61
N TYR A 191 0.96 -17.94 0.32
CA TYR A 191 2.36 -18.21 0.70
C TYR A 191 2.52 -19.02 1.99
N GLY A 192 1.44 -19.28 2.73
CA GLY A 192 1.48 -20.23 3.85
C GLY A 192 0.86 -19.75 5.15
N CYS A 193 0.35 -18.51 5.23
CA CYS A 193 -0.63 -18.23 6.27
C CYS A 193 -1.83 -19.14 6.02
N LYS A 194 -2.29 -19.82 7.06
CA LYS A 194 -3.62 -20.40 6.96
C LYS A 194 -4.58 -19.24 7.17
N PRO A 195 -5.74 -19.21 6.48
CA PRO A 195 -6.84 -18.46 7.07
C PRO A 195 -6.84 -18.86 8.53
N VAL A 196 -6.84 -17.87 9.43
CA VAL A 196 -7.33 -18.13 10.77
C VAL A 196 -8.74 -18.61 10.51
N SER A 197 -8.89 -19.93 10.32
CA SER A 197 -10.10 -20.59 10.71
C SER A 197 -10.31 -20.00 12.07
N VAL A 198 -11.43 -19.31 12.25
CA VAL A 198 -11.99 -19.17 13.58
C VAL A 198 -12.34 -20.61 14.01
N GLU A 199 -11.33 -21.46 14.13
CA GLU A 199 -11.25 -22.46 15.15
C GLU A 199 -11.40 -21.61 16.42
N PRO A 200 -12.44 -21.88 17.22
CA PRO A 200 -12.56 -21.25 18.52
C PRO A 200 -11.21 -21.41 19.24
N PRO A 201 -10.79 -20.43 20.04
CA PRO A 201 -9.48 -20.40 20.66
C PRO A 201 -9.16 -21.79 21.25
N LYS A 202 -8.06 -22.41 20.81
CA LYS A 202 -7.45 -23.54 21.52
C LYS A 202 -6.79 -22.99 22.79
N THR A 203 -7.61 -22.48 23.69
CA THR A 203 -7.39 -22.68 25.11
C THR A 203 -7.61 -24.17 25.36
N ASP A 204 -6.54 -24.89 25.69
CA ASP A 204 -6.72 -26.00 26.61
C ASP A 204 -7.22 -25.39 27.92
N VAL A 205 -8.55 -25.32 28.07
CA VAL A 205 -9.26 -26.03 29.13
C VAL A 205 -10.68 -26.18 28.60
N SER A 206 -11.18 -27.41 28.53
CA SER A 206 -12.60 -27.79 28.57
C SER A 206 -13.64 -26.76 28.11
N LYS A 207 -14.43 -27.16 27.09
CA LYS A 207 -15.83 -26.75 26.89
C LYS A 207 -15.99 -25.35 26.24
N VAL A 208 -15.83 -25.25 24.92
CA VAL A 208 -16.93 -25.26 23.93
C VAL A 208 -18.14 -24.42 24.38
N ILE A 209 -18.42 -23.33 23.68
CA ILE A 209 -19.78 -22.98 23.21
C ILE A 209 -19.67 -22.12 21.94
N SER A 210 -20.42 -22.59 20.94
CA SER A 210 -20.65 -22.05 19.61
C SER A 210 -21.63 -20.87 19.68
N THR A 211 -21.33 -19.76 19.01
CA THR A 211 -22.31 -18.72 18.68
C THR A 211 -22.96 -19.03 17.33
N GLU A 212 -23.89 -19.98 17.34
CA GLU A 212 -25.14 -19.71 16.63
C GLU A 212 -25.99 -18.80 17.52
N VAL A 213 -26.80 -17.94 16.90
CA VAL A 213 -27.84 -17.15 17.59
C VAL A 213 -28.57 -18.05 18.60
N PRO A 214 -28.63 -17.72 19.91
CA PRO A 214 -29.12 -18.66 20.91
C PRO A 214 -30.61 -18.85 20.72
N LYS A 215 -31.03 -20.09 20.48
CA LYS A 215 -32.45 -20.45 20.44
C LYS A 215 -33.06 -20.70 21.81
N ASP A 216 -32.28 -20.61 22.89
CA ASP A 216 -32.74 -20.87 24.26
C ASP A 216 -32.20 -19.80 25.23
N CYS A 217 -32.76 -18.59 25.17
CA CYS A 217 -32.55 -17.56 26.21
C CYS A 217 -33.49 -17.84 27.40
N ASP A 218 -33.04 -17.57 28.62
CA ASP A 218 -33.85 -17.73 29.82
C ASP A 218 -34.92 -16.64 29.91
N SER A 219 -36.18 -17.04 30.13
CA SER A 219 -37.32 -16.13 30.24
C SER A 219 -37.22 -15.15 31.41
N SER A 220 -36.34 -15.40 32.38
CA SER A 220 -36.08 -14.54 33.53
C SER A 220 -35.36 -13.24 33.14
N TYR A 221 -34.77 -13.19 31.93
CA TYR A 221 -34.07 -12.03 31.38
C TYR A 221 -34.63 -11.66 30.00
N PRO A 222 -35.84 -11.06 29.92
CA PRO A 222 -36.56 -10.90 28.65
C PRO A 222 -35.92 -9.89 27.69
N ASP A 223 -35.13 -8.95 28.22
CA ASP A 223 -34.55 -7.84 27.46
C ASP A 223 -33.17 -8.19 26.89
N VAL A 224 -32.53 -9.26 27.35
CA VAL A 224 -31.17 -9.68 26.96
C VAL A 224 -31.08 -11.19 26.84
N CYS A 225 -30.37 -11.70 25.84
CA CYS A 225 -30.26 -13.15 25.71
C CYS A 225 -29.17 -13.71 26.63
N ILE A 226 -29.59 -14.30 27.75
CA ILE A 226 -28.74 -15.01 28.71
C ILE A 226 -29.19 -16.48 28.76
N PRO A 227 -28.29 -17.47 28.65
CA PRO A 227 -28.66 -18.89 28.70
C PRO A 227 -29.15 -19.32 30.09
N PRO A 228 -30.03 -20.33 30.22
CA PRO A 228 -30.50 -20.85 31.52
C PRO A 228 -29.38 -21.46 32.39
N TYR A 229 -29.52 -21.37 33.71
CA TYR A 229 -28.65 -22.07 34.68
C TYR A 229 -28.82 -23.60 34.57
N PRO A 230 -27.75 -24.44 34.64
CA PRO A 230 -26.31 -24.14 34.80
C PRO A 230 -25.51 -24.12 33.46
N PRO A 231 -24.32 -23.47 33.40
CA PRO A 231 -23.50 -22.95 34.51
C PRO A 231 -24.00 -21.62 35.10
N ASP A 232 -23.61 -21.32 36.34
CA ASP A 232 -23.87 -20.03 36.99
C ASP A 232 -23.04 -18.93 36.32
N LEU A 233 -23.68 -17.87 35.83
CA LEU A 233 -23.01 -16.74 35.22
C LEU A 233 -23.01 -15.56 36.19
N ASN A 234 -21.88 -14.86 36.32
CA ASN A 234 -21.78 -13.63 37.11
C ASN A 234 -21.78 -12.41 36.19
N CYS A 235 -22.00 -11.22 36.77
CA CYS A 235 -21.98 -9.98 36.01
C CYS A 235 -20.65 -9.69 35.28
N GLY A 236 -19.54 -10.29 35.70
CA GLY A 236 -18.26 -10.20 34.97
C GLY A 236 -18.20 -11.06 33.70
N ASP A 237 -19.04 -12.10 33.61
CA ASP A 237 -19.01 -13.10 32.54
C ASP A 237 -19.89 -12.71 31.35
N ILE A 238 -20.73 -11.68 31.51
CA ILE A 238 -21.65 -11.18 30.50
C ILE A 238 -21.42 -9.69 30.20
N SER A 239 -21.60 -9.31 28.94
CA SER A 239 -21.42 -7.93 28.47
C SER A 239 -22.60 -7.02 28.83
N TYR A 240 -23.78 -7.58 29.09
CA TYR A 240 -24.99 -6.84 29.45
C TYR A 240 -24.93 -6.29 30.89
N LYS A 241 -25.52 -5.10 31.10
CA LYS A 241 -25.62 -4.39 32.38
C LYS A 241 -26.97 -3.68 32.45
N ASN A 242 -27.48 -3.44 33.67
CA ASN A 242 -28.75 -2.74 33.89
C ASN A 242 -29.91 -3.34 33.07
N PHE A 243 -30.04 -4.66 33.06
CA PHE A 243 -31.11 -5.35 32.33
C PHE A 243 -32.19 -5.82 33.29
N ARG A 244 -33.41 -5.97 32.79
CA ARG A 244 -34.55 -6.37 33.60
C ARG A 244 -34.47 -7.84 34.00
N VAL A 245 -34.72 -8.13 35.27
CA VAL A 245 -34.88 -9.47 35.82
C VAL A 245 -36.35 -9.68 36.19
N VAL A 246 -36.94 -10.78 35.73
CA VAL A 246 -38.34 -11.12 35.97
C VAL A 246 -38.48 -12.53 36.53
N GLY A 247 -39.37 -12.71 37.51
CA GLY A 247 -39.64 -14.03 38.09
C GLY A 247 -38.55 -14.47 39.06
N ASN A 248 -38.06 -15.70 38.91
CA ASN A 248 -36.93 -16.17 39.68
C ASN A 248 -35.65 -15.68 39.01
N ASP A 249 -34.56 -15.52 39.78
CA ASP A 249 -33.26 -15.11 39.25
C ASP A 249 -32.25 -16.25 39.40
N PRO A 250 -32.21 -17.21 38.43
CA PRO A 250 -31.39 -18.41 38.54
C PRO A 250 -29.89 -18.14 38.67
N HIS A 251 -29.39 -17.10 37.99
CA HIS A 251 -27.98 -16.68 38.03
C HIS A 251 -27.68 -15.63 39.10
N ARG A 252 -28.70 -15.17 39.85
CA ARG A 252 -28.53 -14.22 40.96
C ARG A 252 -27.91 -12.88 40.53
N PHE A 253 -28.26 -12.39 39.34
CA PHE A 253 -27.80 -11.09 38.84
C PHE A 253 -28.44 -9.89 39.56
N ASP A 254 -29.61 -10.07 40.14
CA ASP A 254 -30.39 -9.10 40.91
C ASP A 254 -30.41 -9.55 42.39
N GLY A 255 -29.32 -9.22 43.08
CA GLY A 255 -29.08 -9.67 44.45
C GLY A 255 -29.97 -8.98 45.49
N ASP A 256 -30.37 -7.74 45.23
CA ASP A 256 -31.23 -6.92 46.08
C ASP A 256 -32.72 -6.95 45.69
N LYS A 257 -33.05 -7.60 44.57
CA LYS A 257 -34.41 -7.97 44.10
C LYS A 257 -35.26 -6.77 43.73
N ASP A 258 -34.64 -5.75 43.15
CA ASP A 258 -35.32 -4.55 42.70
C ASP A 258 -35.84 -4.68 41.25
N GLY A 259 -35.52 -5.79 40.58
CA GLY A 259 -35.90 -6.12 39.22
C GLY A 259 -34.84 -5.74 38.17
N ILE A 260 -33.67 -5.27 38.58
CA ILE A 260 -32.56 -4.89 37.70
C ILE A 260 -31.32 -5.73 38.01
N GLY A 261 -30.83 -6.43 36.98
CA GLY A 261 -29.67 -7.31 37.07
C GLY A 261 -28.38 -6.60 36.66
N CYS A 262 -27.31 -6.91 37.38
CA CYS A 262 -25.95 -6.43 37.11
C CYS A 262 -25.86 -4.91 37.00
N GLU A 263 -26.37 -4.25 38.02
CA GLU A 263 -26.27 -2.81 38.20
C GLU A 263 -24.82 -2.34 38.30
N LYS A 264 -24.58 -1.10 37.87
CA LYS A 264 -23.30 -0.41 37.99
C LYS A 264 -23.44 0.90 38.74
#